data_AF-A0A4R9GDN5-F1
#
_entry.id   AF-A0A4R9GDN5-F1
#
_cell.length_a   1.000
_cell.length_b   1.000
_cell.length_c   1.000
_cell.angle_alpha   90.00
_cell.angle_beta   90.00
_cell.angle_gamma   90.00
#
_symmetry.space_group_name_H-M   'P 1'
#
loop_
_entity.id
_entity.type
_entity.pdbx_description
1 polymer ?
#
loop_
_entity_poly.entity_id
_entity_poly.type
_entity_poly.pdbx_seq_one_letter_code
_entity_poly.pdbx_strand_id
1 'polypeptide(L)'
;MMESTEYTNLVSEKPFADLDLRVGKVIGFELLLDHGEKAYRLILDFGENSGVRKSSEPILSLGEEKDFLGKQTLCVMDYPSAHVARMRAQALFLGFVEEEEEFSKSDAISFVQLAC
;
A
#
# COMPACT_ATOMS: atom_id res chain seq x y z
N MET A 1 -22.22 -5.54 -29.05
CA MET A 1 -21.24 -6.66 -29.03
C MET A 1 -20.10 -6.18 -28.16
N MET A 2 -20.00 -6.71 -26.93
CA MET A 2 -18.87 -6.41 -26.06
C MET A 2 -17.68 -7.21 -26.56
N GLU A 3 -16.58 -6.53 -26.89
CA GLU A 3 -15.31 -7.19 -27.18
C GLU A 3 -14.87 -7.92 -25.92
N SER A 4 -14.75 -9.25 -26.00
CA SER A 4 -14.15 -10.06 -24.96
C SER A 4 -12.65 -9.78 -24.94
N THR A 5 -12.20 -8.95 -24.01
CA THR A 5 -10.76 -8.85 -23.72
C THR A 5 -10.32 -10.18 -23.13
N GLU A 6 -9.56 -10.98 -23.89
CA GLU A 6 -8.99 -12.22 -23.37
C GLU A 6 -7.90 -11.89 -22.34
N TYR A 7 -8.16 -12.23 -21.08
CA TYR A 7 -7.17 -12.14 -20.01
C TYR A 7 -6.15 -13.27 -20.16
N THR A 8 -4.98 -12.97 -20.73
CA THR A 8 -3.95 -13.97 -21.07
C THR A 8 -2.96 -14.27 -19.95
N ASN A 9 -2.99 -13.53 -18.85
CA ASN A 9 -2.10 -13.69 -17.69
C ASN A 9 -2.90 -13.73 -16.37
N LEU A 10 -3.72 -14.76 -16.21
CA LEU A 10 -4.47 -14.97 -14.97
C LEU A 10 -3.54 -15.49 -13.87
N VAL A 11 -3.61 -14.85 -12.71
CA VAL A 11 -2.95 -15.32 -11.48
C VAL A 11 -3.99 -16.07 -10.66
N SER A 12 -3.62 -17.23 -10.12
CA SER A 12 -4.51 -17.98 -9.23
C SER A 12 -4.69 -17.27 -7.88
N GLU A 13 -5.70 -17.67 -7.09
CA GLU A 13 -5.98 -17.06 -5.78
C GLU A 13 -4.81 -17.19 -4.79
N LYS A 14 -4.12 -18.33 -4.82
CA LYS A 14 -3.09 -18.68 -3.84
C LYS A 14 -1.99 -17.61 -3.69
N PRO A 15 -1.36 -17.10 -4.77
CA PRO A 15 -0.42 -15.98 -4.68
C PRO A 15 -0.92 -14.76 -3.90
N PHE A 16 -2.22 -14.46 -3.92
CA PHE A 16 -2.78 -13.34 -3.15
C PHE A 16 -3.01 -13.71 -1.69
N ALA A 17 -3.46 -14.94 -1.42
CA ALA A 17 -3.70 -15.43 -0.07
C ALA A 17 -2.42 -15.52 0.79
N ASP A 18 -1.27 -15.68 0.14
CA ASP A 18 0.03 -15.76 0.80
C ASP A 18 0.61 -14.37 1.19
N LEU A 19 0.03 -13.25 0.72
CA LEU A 19 0.50 -11.89 1.04
C LEU A 19 0.11 -11.45 2.47
N ASP A 20 1.04 -10.84 3.20
CA ASP A 20 0.72 -10.17 4.48
C ASP A 20 0.21 -8.75 4.21
N LEU A 21 -1.10 -8.63 3.96
CA LEU A 21 -1.79 -7.36 3.77
C LEU A 21 -2.25 -6.78 5.10
N ARG A 22 -1.93 -5.50 5.35
CA ARG A 22 -2.36 -4.78 6.55
C ARG A 22 -2.83 -3.37 6.26
N VAL A 23 -3.84 -2.96 7.02
CA VAL A 23 -4.25 -1.56 7.14
C VAL A 23 -3.36 -0.90 8.20
N GLY A 24 -2.75 0.22 7.82
CA GLY A 24 -2.00 1.10 8.71
C GLY A 24 -2.53 2.51 8.64
N LYS A 25 -1.91 3.41 9.42
CA LYS A 25 -2.24 4.83 9.47
C LYS A 25 -1.01 5.66 9.11
N VAL A 26 -1.19 6.67 8.28
CA VAL A 26 -0.12 7.65 8.03
C VAL A 26 0.12 8.48 9.29
N ILE A 27 1.34 8.42 9.81
CA ILE A 27 1.76 9.19 10.99
C ILE A 27 2.84 10.23 10.68
N GLY A 28 3.37 10.26 9.45
CA GLY A 28 4.35 11.26 9.06
C GLY A 28 4.96 11.03 7.69
N PHE A 29 5.83 11.95 7.31
CA PHE A 29 6.58 11.95 6.06
C PHE A 29 8.05 12.25 6.31
N GLU A 30 8.93 11.65 5.52
CA GLU A 30 10.37 11.97 5.53
C GLU A 30 10.80 12.37 4.12
N LEU A 31 11.31 13.60 3.98
CA LEU A 31 11.87 14.07 2.71
C LEU A 31 13.24 13.43 2.49
N LEU A 32 13.42 12.85 1.31
CA LEU A 32 14.69 12.40 0.79
C LEU A 32 15.11 13.22 -0.42
N LEU A 33 16.41 13.46 -0.51
CA LEU A 33 17.06 13.93 -1.72
C LEU A 33 17.79 12.73 -2.31
N ASP A 34 17.26 12.18 -3.41
CA ASP A 34 17.93 11.12 -4.15
C ASP A 34 18.36 11.65 -5.51
N HIS A 35 19.67 11.64 -5.76
CA HIS A 35 20.26 12.16 -7.00
C HIS A 35 19.81 13.58 -7.42
N GLY A 36 19.34 14.40 -6.48
CA GLY A 36 18.85 15.76 -6.73
C GLY A 36 17.33 15.87 -6.90
N GLU A 37 16.63 14.74 -6.98
CA GLU A 37 15.17 14.68 -7.00
C GLU A 37 14.61 14.48 -5.58
N LYS A 38 13.47 15.12 -5.31
CA LYS A 38 12.76 14.96 -4.04
C LYS A 38 11.98 13.65 -4.07
N ALA A 39 12.34 12.71 -3.20
CA ALA A 39 11.54 11.53 -2.91
C ALA A 39 10.93 11.67 -1.50
N TYR A 40 9.75 11.12 -1.29
CA TYR A 40 9.10 11.14 0.01
C TYR A 40 8.99 9.73 0.56
N ARG A 41 9.17 9.61 1.86
CA ARG A 41 8.84 8.38 2.59
C ARG A 41 7.55 8.60 3.35
N LEU A 42 6.67 7.64 3.25
CA LEU A 42 5.54 7.49 4.15
C LEU A 42 6.01 6.82 5.43
N ILE A 43 5.63 7.39 6.57
CA ILE A 43 5.76 6.76 7.89
C ILE A 43 4.37 6.23 8.27
N LEU A 44 4.29 4.92 8.42
CA LEU A 44 3.04 4.19 8.58
C LEU A 44 3.04 3.43 9.90
N ASP A 45 2.00 3.62 10.71
CA ASP A 45 1.78 2.88 11.95
C ASP A 45 0.77 1.76 11.75
N PHE A 46 1.17 0.54 12.09
CA PHE A 46 0.34 -0.67 12.00
C PHE A 46 -0.04 -1.22 13.38
N GLY A 47 0.12 -0.43 14.45
CA GLY A 47 -0.18 -0.80 15.82
C GLY A 47 0.91 -1.65 16.49
N GLU A 48 0.69 -2.03 17.75
CA GLU A 48 1.71 -2.62 18.63
C GLU A 48 2.40 -3.87 18.05
N ASN A 49 1.65 -4.73 17.35
CA ASN A 49 2.16 -6.01 16.83
C ASN A 49 3.04 -5.87 15.58
N SER A 50 2.86 -4.80 14.81
CA SER A 50 3.55 -4.59 13.52
C SER A 50 4.50 -3.40 13.52
N GLY A 51 4.30 -2.49 14.47
CA GLY A 51 5.07 -1.28 14.66
C GLY A 51 4.97 -0.30 13.50
N VAL A 52 5.95 0.60 13.47
CA VAL A 52 6.06 1.63 12.44
C VAL A 52 6.93 1.14 11.29
N ARG A 53 6.48 1.35 10.05
CA ARG A 53 7.19 1.00 8.82
C ARG A 53 7.34 2.21 7.89
N LYS A 54 8.30 2.11 6.99
CA LYS A 54 8.53 3.10 5.93
C LYS A 54 8.25 2.52 4.56
N SER A 55 7.49 3.26 3.75
CA SER A 55 7.33 3.03 2.32
C SER A 55 7.96 4.16 1.51
N SER A 56 8.48 3.84 0.32
CA SER A 56 8.99 4.83 -0.63
C SER A 56 7.91 5.07 -1.69
N GLU A 57 7.22 6.19 -1.65
CA GLU A 57 6.22 6.50 -2.69
C GLU A 57 6.28 7.98 -3.08
N PRO A 58 6.10 8.30 -4.37
CA PRO A 58 6.00 9.67 -4.84
C PRO A 58 4.61 10.25 -4.53
N ILE A 59 4.33 10.55 -3.26
CA ILE A 59 3.00 10.99 -2.83
C ILE A 59 2.64 12.43 -3.24
N LEU A 60 3.65 13.24 -3.58
CA LEU A 60 3.43 14.64 -3.97
C LEU A 60 2.59 14.80 -5.23
N SER A 61 2.52 13.79 -6.09
CA SER A 61 1.64 13.84 -7.27
C SER A 61 0.16 13.77 -6.89
N LEU A 62 -0.17 13.32 -5.68
CA LEU A 62 -1.53 13.11 -5.20
C LEU A 62 -2.06 14.28 -4.36
N GLY A 63 -1.21 15.10 -3.74
CA GLY A 63 -1.64 16.20 -2.85
C GLY A 63 -0.55 16.66 -1.87
N GLU A 64 -0.94 17.48 -0.88
CA GLU A 64 -0.02 17.92 0.18
C GLU A 64 0.04 16.89 1.32
N GLU A 65 1.19 16.76 1.99
CA GLU A 65 1.40 15.81 3.10
C GLU A 65 0.30 15.89 4.18
N LYS A 66 -0.13 17.10 4.50
CA LYS A 66 -1.17 17.37 5.51
C LYS A 66 -2.50 16.71 5.17
N ASP A 67 -2.79 16.52 3.88
CA ASP A 67 -4.05 15.94 3.40
C ASP A 67 -4.08 14.42 3.58
N PHE A 68 -2.93 13.83 3.92
CA PHE A 68 -2.75 12.39 4.06
C PHE A 68 -2.46 11.96 5.50
N LEU A 69 -2.04 12.88 6.37
CA LEU A 69 -1.83 12.58 7.79
C LEU A 69 -3.11 12.02 8.42
N GLY A 70 -2.96 10.89 9.10
CA GLY A 70 -4.05 10.22 9.79
C GLY A 70 -4.95 9.35 8.90
N LYS A 71 -4.79 9.38 7.57
CA LYS A 71 -5.53 8.47 6.68
C LYS A 71 -5.10 7.03 6.86
N GLN A 72 -6.04 6.12 6.66
CA GLN A 72 -5.79 4.70 6.60
C GLN A 72 -5.20 4.31 5.23
N THR A 73 -4.33 3.32 5.24
CA THR A 73 -3.59 2.87 4.06
C THR A 73 -3.52 1.36 4.03
N LEU A 74 -3.64 0.75 2.85
CA LEU A 74 -3.39 -0.68 2.68
C LEU A 74 -1.94 -0.91 2.22
N CYS A 75 -1.24 -1.86 2.84
CA CYS A 75 0.14 -2.19 2.51
C CYS A 75 0.42 -3.69 2.52
N VAL A 76 1.39 -4.12 1.71
CA VAL A 76 2.01 -5.45 1.77
C VAL A 76 3.22 -5.40 2.70
N MET A 77 3.25 -6.25 3.72
CA MET A 77 4.23 -6.22 4.81
C MET A 77 5.39 -7.20 4.62
N ASP A 78 5.16 -8.29 3.89
CA ASP A 78 6.13 -9.34 3.56
C ASP A 78 6.87 -9.09 2.24
N TYR A 79 6.92 -7.81 1.83
CA TYR A 79 7.58 -7.40 0.60
C TYR A 79 9.09 -7.68 0.69
N PRO A 80 9.68 -8.50 -0.21
CA PRO A 80 11.12 -8.70 -0.26
C PRO A 80 11.73 -7.35 -0.61
N SER A 81 12.30 -6.69 0.40
CA SER A 81 12.67 -5.28 0.32
C SER A 81 13.39 -4.96 -0.99
N ALA A 82 12.68 -4.33 -1.93
CA ALA A 82 13.32 -3.79 -3.11
C ALA A 82 14.19 -2.63 -2.64
N HIS A 83 15.43 -2.59 -3.09
CA HIS A 83 16.23 -1.37 -2.97
C HIS A 83 15.62 -0.37 -3.95
N VAL A 84 14.76 0.51 -3.44
CA VAL A 84 14.30 1.69 -4.17
C VAL A 84 15.06 2.85 -3.56
N ALA A 85 16.03 3.39 -4.32
CA ALA A 85 17.04 4.34 -3.84
C ALA A 85 17.93 3.76 -2.71
N ARG A 86 18.58 4.63 -1.91
CA ARG A 86 19.39 4.26 -0.72
C ARG A 86 18.58 3.65 0.44
N MET A 87 17.41 3.07 0.18
CA MET A 87 16.54 2.56 1.24
C MET A 87 15.99 1.17 0.96
N ARG A 88 15.84 0.44 2.07
CA ARG A 88 15.08 -0.78 2.21
C ARG A 88 13.61 -0.42 2.52
N ALA A 89 12.72 -0.47 1.54
CA ALA A 89 11.29 -0.37 1.81
C ALA A 89 10.88 -1.52 2.76
N GLN A 90 10.13 -1.19 3.82
CA GLN A 90 9.70 -2.15 4.84
C GLN A 90 8.23 -2.56 4.70
N ALA A 91 7.50 -1.87 3.83
CA ALA A 91 6.16 -2.16 3.39
C ALA A 91 5.99 -1.58 1.97
N LEU A 92 5.17 -2.22 1.14
CA LEU A 92 4.74 -1.67 -0.15
C LEU A 92 3.37 -1.02 0.04
N PHE A 93 3.27 0.27 -0.21
CA PHE A 93 2.01 1.00 -0.13
C PHE A 93 1.17 0.72 -1.39
N LEU A 94 -0.11 0.37 -1.20
CA LEU A 94 -1.02 0.09 -2.31
C LEU A 94 -2.00 1.24 -2.56
N GLY A 95 -2.34 2.00 -1.52
CA GLY A 95 -3.30 3.09 -1.64
C GLY A 95 -3.86 3.54 -0.29
N PHE A 96 -4.60 4.65 -0.33
CA PHE A 96 -5.44 5.09 0.77
C PHE A 96 -6.74 4.30 0.79
N VAL A 97 -7.26 4.06 1.99
CA VAL A 97 -8.62 3.55 2.19
C VAL A 97 -9.55 4.77 2.28
N GLU A 98 -10.55 4.86 1.41
CA GLU A 98 -11.57 5.91 1.50
C GLU A 98 -12.52 5.63 2.67
N GLU A 99 -13.02 6.67 3.32
CA GLU A 99 -14.01 6.58 4.39
C GLU A 99 -15.39 6.21 3.82
N GLU A 100 -15.60 4.95 3.46
CA GLU A 100 -16.91 4.32 3.49
C GLU A 100 -16.77 2.95 4.15
N GLU A 101 -17.06 2.94 5.45
CA GLU A 101 -16.95 1.81 6.39
C GLU A 101 -15.52 1.33 6.70
N GLU A 102 -15.29 1.05 7.98
CA GLU A 102 -14.00 0.64 8.55
C GLU A 102 -13.50 -0.65 7.88
N PHE A 103 -12.47 -0.56 7.03
CA PHE A 103 -11.94 -1.73 6.32
C PHE A 103 -11.40 -2.76 7.31
N SER A 104 -12.19 -3.81 7.52
CA SER A 104 -11.91 -4.92 8.41
C SER A 104 -11.28 -6.09 7.65
N LYS A 105 -10.67 -7.02 8.37
CA LYS A 105 -10.12 -8.25 7.78
C LYS A 105 -11.18 -9.11 7.07
N SER A 106 -12.46 -8.93 7.40
CA SER A 106 -13.61 -9.55 6.72
C SER A 106 -13.90 -8.95 5.34
N ASP A 107 -13.54 -7.69 5.10
CA ASP A 107 -13.77 -7.03 3.80
C ASP A 107 -12.78 -7.52 2.74
N ALA A 108 -11.59 -7.94 3.16
CA ALA A 108 -10.63 -8.64 2.31
C ALA A 108 -11.15 -9.99 1.78
N ILE A 109 -12.13 -10.61 2.45
CA ILE A 109 -12.74 -11.88 2.02
C ILE A 109 -13.70 -11.66 0.83
N SER A 110 -14.13 -10.43 0.56
CA SER A 110 -15.11 -10.13 -0.49
C SER A 110 -14.51 -10.03 -1.90
N PHE A 111 -13.22 -9.74 -2.05
CA PHE A 111 -12.60 -9.57 -3.38
C PHE A 111 -12.56 -10.86 -4.22
N VAL A 112 -12.51 -12.03 -3.55
CA VAL A 112 -12.57 -13.34 -4.22
C VAL A 112 -14.02 -13.73 -4.58
N GLN A 113 -15.02 -13.27 -3.81
CA GLN A 113 -16.44 -13.56 -4.09
C GLN A 113 -17.05 -12.64 -5.16
N LEU A 114 -16.53 -11.42 -5.34
CA LEU A 114 -16.95 -10.47 -6.39
C LEU A 114 -16.34 -10.79 -7.77
N ALA A 115 -15.34 -11.68 -7.83
CA ALA A 115 -14.68 -12.10 -9.07
C ALA A 115 -15.24 -13.41 -9.66
N CYS A 116 -16.40 -13.88 -9.18
CA CYS A 116 -17.20 -14.97 -9.75
C CYS A 116 -18.57 -14.45 -10.18
#